data_AF-A0A7S1CS30-F1
#
_entry.id   AF-A0A7S1CS30-F1
#
_cell.length_a   1.000
_cell.length_b   1.000
_cell.length_c   1.000
_cell.angle_alpha   90.00
_cell.angle_beta   90.00
_cell.angle_gamma   90.00
#
_symmetry.space_group_name_H-M   'P 1'
#
loop_
_entity.id
_entity.type
_entity.pdbx_description
1 polymer ?
#
loop_
_entity_poly.entity_id
_entity_poly.type
_entity_poly.pdbx_seq_one_letter_code
_entity_poly.pdbx_strand_id
1 'polypeptide(L)'
;AYVGPWAPLLIFLVACVVLAWFGMSLSPSSPRSNIKRRPPRVPDGWVKYKETKVFTQDTVPSGLLARHSTKRGAWGKVRVLTGSLELRYFDSPEHLQMEETVRVGEGGAPTAALPPTAPHSVMLRGPVTFLVEFYRDAGAGDATGNAT
;
A
#
# COMPACT_ATOMS: atom_id res chain seq x y z
N ALA A 1 60.32 54.70 -7.26
CA ALA A 1 60.68 53.34 -7.67
C ALA A 1 59.75 52.36 -6.97
N TYR A 2 59.29 51.37 -7.72
CA TYR A 2 58.50 50.20 -7.33
C TYR A 2 57.02 50.41 -6.91
N VAL A 3 56.20 49.63 -7.60
CA VAL A 3 54.75 49.61 -7.75
C VAL A 3 54.13 48.50 -6.89
N GLY A 4 52.87 48.66 -6.50
CA GLY A 4 52.07 47.56 -5.97
C GLY A 4 50.62 47.97 -5.68
N PRO A 5 49.66 47.73 -6.59
CA PRO A 5 48.26 48.08 -6.41
C PRO A 5 47.50 46.97 -5.69
N TRP A 6 46.91 47.27 -4.53
CA TRP A 6 45.94 46.39 -3.88
C TRP A 6 44.55 46.69 -4.44
N ALA A 7 44.17 45.93 -5.45
CA ALA A 7 42.80 45.78 -5.93
C ALA A 7 42.23 44.43 -5.39
N PRO A 8 40.96 44.09 -5.61
CA PRO A 8 39.90 44.23 -4.61
C PRO A 8 39.34 42.89 -4.10
N LEU A 9 38.63 43.01 -2.97
CA LEU A 9 37.53 42.17 -2.47
C LEU A 9 37.09 40.96 -3.33
N LEU A 10 37.41 39.77 -2.80
CA LEU A 10 36.51 38.62 -2.55
C LEU A 10 35.44 38.32 -3.62
N ILE A 11 35.88 37.51 -4.59
CA ILE A 11 35.28 36.28 -5.13
C ILE A 11 33.80 36.02 -4.80
N PHE A 12 33.01 35.99 -5.87
CA PHE A 12 31.65 35.50 -6.07
C PHE A 12 31.23 34.31 -5.20
N LEU A 13 30.21 34.52 -4.35
CA LEU A 13 29.49 33.45 -3.68
C LEU A 13 28.29 33.01 -4.53
N VAL A 14 28.33 31.72 -4.81
CA VAL A 14 27.43 30.84 -5.55
C VAL A 14 25.94 30.99 -5.19
N ALA A 15 25.15 31.18 -6.25
CA ALA A 15 23.81 30.65 -6.57
C ALA A 15 22.75 30.45 -5.45
N CYS A 16 21.63 31.12 -5.69
CA CYS A 16 20.27 30.87 -5.22
C CYS A 16 19.95 29.41 -4.83
N VAL A 17 19.71 29.16 -3.54
CA VAL A 17 18.86 28.06 -3.06
C VAL A 17 17.64 28.68 -2.39
N VAL A 18 16.50 28.45 -3.03
CA VAL A 18 15.17 28.91 -2.64
C VAL A 18 14.86 28.51 -1.20
N LEU A 19 14.32 29.49 -0.49
CA LEU A 19 13.93 29.48 0.91
C LEU A 19 13.19 28.19 1.30
N ALA A 20 13.75 27.51 2.29
CA ALA A 20 13.12 26.46 3.06
C ALA A 20 11.80 26.97 3.65
N TRP A 21 10.69 26.64 2.99
CA TRP A 21 9.37 26.61 3.59
C TRP A 21 9.33 25.44 4.58
N PHE A 22 9.89 25.69 5.75
CA PHE A 22 9.94 24.79 6.89
C PHE A 22 8.56 24.69 7.54
N GLY A 23 7.60 24.15 6.81
CA GLY A 23 6.34 23.65 7.35
C GLY A 23 6.57 22.30 8.01
N MET A 24 7.39 22.27 9.07
CA MET A 24 7.53 21.10 9.92
C MET A 24 6.26 20.98 10.76
N SER A 25 5.17 20.55 10.12
CA SER A 25 4.03 19.98 10.83
C SER A 25 4.56 18.74 11.51
N LEU A 26 4.93 18.88 12.79
CA LEU A 26 5.08 17.76 13.71
C LEU A 26 3.72 17.11 13.83
N SER A 27 3.36 16.32 12.82
CA SER A 27 2.26 15.36 12.92
C SER A 27 2.63 14.49 14.11
N PRO A 28 1.85 14.47 15.20
CA PRO A 28 2.16 13.63 16.33
C PRO A 28 2.25 12.21 15.80
N SER A 29 3.44 11.62 15.91
CA SER A 29 3.66 10.22 15.61
C SER A 29 2.63 9.45 16.43
N SER A 30 1.60 8.96 15.74
CA SER A 30 0.56 8.14 16.36
C SER A 30 1.27 7.10 17.23
N PRO A 31 0.90 6.95 18.51
CA PRO A 31 1.55 6.02 19.40
C PRO A 31 1.63 4.67 18.68
N ARG A 32 2.85 4.14 18.51
CA ARG A 32 3.06 2.78 18.00
C ARG A 32 2.42 1.83 19.02
N SER A 33 1.12 1.61 18.90
CA SER A 33 0.39 0.68 19.75
C SER A 33 0.93 -0.70 19.46
N ASN A 34 1.58 -1.28 20.46
CA ASN A 34 2.18 -2.61 20.47
C ASN A 34 1.09 -3.72 20.56
N ILE A 35 0.00 -3.54 19.81
CA ILE A 35 -1.02 -4.54 19.56
C ILE A 35 -0.66 -5.12 18.20
N LYS A 36 -0.35 -6.42 18.12
CA LYS A 36 -0.38 -7.15 16.84
C LYS A 36 -1.68 -6.77 16.13
N ARG A 37 -1.59 -5.88 15.13
CA ARG A 37 -2.76 -5.24 14.51
C ARG A 37 -3.65 -6.37 13.99
N ARG A 38 -4.87 -6.48 14.53
CA ARG A 38 -5.86 -7.49 14.12
C ARG A 38 -5.94 -7.52 12.59
N PRO A 39 -6.08 -8.70 11.95
CA PRO A 39 -6.22 -8.77 10.51
C PRO A 39 -7.31 -7.80 10.03
N PRO A 40 -7.01 -7.03 8.97
CA PRO A 40 -7.96 -6.07 8.44
C PRO A 40 -9.23 -6.78 7.98
N ARG A 41 -10.36 -6.08 8.05
CA ARG A 41 -11.64 -6.56 7.52
C ARG A 41 -12.26 -5.49 6.63
N VAL A 42 -12.88 -5.94 5.55
CA VAL A 42 -13.74 -5.09 4.74
C VAL A 42 -14.87 -4.58 5.64
N PRO A 43 -15.14 -3.26 5.69
CA PRO A 43 -16.21 -2.72 6.53
C PRO A 43 -17.57 -3.27 6.14
N ASP A 44 -18.48 -3.35 7.11
CA ASP A 44 -19.86 -3.74 6.86
C ASP A 44 -20.55 -2.74 5.90
N GLY A 45 -21.51 -3.23 5.10
CA GLY A 45 -22.22 -2.42 4.11
C GLY A 45 -21.46 -2.13 2.81
N TRP A 46 -20.17 -2.47 2.73
CA TRP A 46 -19.42 -2.38 1.47
C TRP A 46 -19.84 -3.48 0.49
N VAL A 47 -19.98 -3.12 -0.78
CA VAL A 47 -20.48 -4.01 -1.83
C VAL A 47 -19.36 -4.47 -2.74
N LYS A 48 -19.33 -5.78 -3.02
CA LYS A 48 -18.47 -6.35 -4.06
C LYS A 48 -18.90 -5.81 -5.41
N TYR A 49 -17.97 -5.23 -6.17
CA TYR A 49 -18.25 -4.67 -7.50
C TYR A 49 -17.44 -5.34 -8.62
N LYS A 50 -16.39 -6.09 -8.28
CA LYS A 50 -15.54 -6.80 -9.24
C LYS A 50 -14.85 -7.98 -8.58
N GLU A 51 -14.46 -8.96 -9.38
CA GLU A 51 -13.47 -9.97 -8.99
C GLU A 51 -12.53 -10.28 -10.16
N THR A 52 -11.41 -10.93 -9.85
CA THR A 52 -10.51 -11.49 -10.86
C THR A 52 -10.97 -12.86 -11.33
N LYS A 53 -10.37 -13.35 -12.43
CA LYS A 53 -10.33 -14.80 -12.68
C LYS A 53 -9.62 -15.53 -11.52
N VAL A 54 -9.81 -16.84 -11.46
CA VAL A 54 -9.02 -17.70 -10.56
C VAL A 54 -7.57 -17.74 -11.04
N PHE A 55 -6.65 -17.62 -10.08
CA PHE A 55 -5.22 -17.78 -10.28
C PHE A 55 -4.74 -19.07 -9.64
N THR A 56 -3.72 -19.68 -10.24
CA THR A 56 -2.92 -20.75 -9.67
C THR A 56 -1.51 -20.24 -9.34
N GLN A 57 -0.65 -21.10 -8.79
CA GLN A 57 0.77 -20.81 -8.63
C GLN A 57 1.49 -20.46 -9.94
N ASP A 58 0.98 -20.95 -11.08
CA ASP A 58 1.60 -20.77 -12.40
C ASP A 58 0.98 -19.59 -13.18
N THR A 59 -0.26 -19.21 -12.87
CA THR A 59 -0.99 -18.17 -13.61
C THR A 59 -1.12 -16.87 -12.83
N VAL A 60 -0.61 -16.79 -11.60
CA VAL A 60 -0.66 -15.56 -10.80
C VAL A 60 0.12 -14.45 -11.51
N PRO A 61 -0.46 -13.24 -11.67
CA PRO A 61 0.29 -12.12 -12.21
C PRO A 61 1.43 -11.71 -11.28
N SER A 62 2.62 -11.46 -11.83
CA SER A 62 3.80 -11.03 -11.06
C SER A 62 3.55 -9.76 -10.23
N GLY A 63 2.65 -8.88 -10.68
CA GLY A 63 2.22 -7.70 -9.94
C GLY A 63 1.59 -8.00 -8.58
N LEU A 64 0.93 -9.16 -8.41
CA LEU A 64 0.39 -9.58 -7.11
C LEU A 64 1.48 -10.11 -6.16
N LEU A 65 2.58 -10.62 -6.71
CA LEU A 65 3.73 -11.10 -5.95
C LEU A 65 4.64 -9.94 -5.51
N ALA A 66 4.67 -8.88 -6.31
CA ALA A 66 5.31 -7.62 -5.96
C ALA A 66 4.49 -6.82 -4.95
N ARG A 67 5.14 -5.86 -4.28
CA ARG A 67 4.44 -4.89 -3.44
C ARG A 67 3.56 -4.00 -4.30
N HIS A 68 2.28 -3.93 -3.96
CA HIS A 68 1.29 -3.12 -4.64
C HIS A 68 0.24 -2.63 -3.64
N SER A 69 -0.71 -1.83 -4.11
CA SER A 69 -1.85 -1.40 -3.29
C SER A 69 -3.11 -1.28 -4.15
N THR A 70 -4.27 -1.35 -3.51
CA THR A 70 -5.53 -0.98 -4.15
C THR A 70 -5.70 0.54 -4.12
N LYS A 71 -6.47 1.08 -5.06
CA LYS A 71 -6.78 2.52 -5.10
C LYS A 71 -7.57 2.98 -3.88
N ARG A 72 -7.55 4.29 -3.62
CA ARG A 72 -8.42 4.92 -2.61
C ARG A 72 -9.88 4.50 -2.81
N GLY A 73 -10.55 4.19 -1.71
CA GLY A 73 -11.97 3.80 -1.72
C GLY A 73 -12.24 2.38 -2.27
N ALA A 74 -11.21 1.58 -2.54
CA ALA A 74 -11.36 0.19 -2.98
C ALA A 74 -10.64 -0.76 -2.03
N TRP A 75 -11.40 -1.65 -1.40
CA TRP A 75 -10.84 -2.78 -0.65
C TRP A 75 -10.61 -3.95 -1.60
N GLY A 76 -9.50 -4.65 -1.42
CA GLY A 76 -9.34 -6.00 -1.95
C GLY A 76 -9.74 -7.04 -0.90
N LYS A 77 -10.10 -8.25 -1.33
CA LYS A 77 -10.24 -9.42 -0.46
C LYS A 77 -9.73 -10.63 -1.21
N VAL A 78 -8.66 -11.23 -0.73
CA VAL A 78 -8.17 -12.50 -1.26
C VAL A 78 -9.06 -13.60 -0.76
N ARG A 79 -9.47 -14.51 -1.65
CA ARG A 79 -10.21 -15.73 -1.32
C ARG A 79 -9.48 -16.94 -1.85
N VAL A 80 -9.00 -17.80 -0.96
CA VAL A 80 -8.34 -19.06 -1.28
C VAL A 80 -9.41 -20.15 -1.48
N LEU A 81 -9.31 -20.87 -2.58
CA LEU A 81 -10.24 -21.95 -2.95
C LEU A 81 -9.64 -23.32 -2.65
N THR A 82 -8.33 -23.48 -2.86
CA THR A 82 -7.54 -24.66 -2.45
C THR A 82 -6.12 -24.26 -2.07
N GLY A 83 -5.46 -25.05 -1.23
CA GLY A 83 -4.09 -24.80 -0.81
C GLY A 83 -3.97 -23.64 0.19
N SER A 84 -2.87 -22.89 0.10
CA SER A 84 -2.60 -21.76 1.00
C SER A 84 -1.68 -20.72 0.36
N LEU A 85 -1.74 -19.51 0.87
CA LEU A 85 -0.78 -18.43 0.59
C LEU A 85 -0.52 -17.60 1.84
N GLU A 86 0.54 -16.80 1.81
CA GLU A 86 0.81 -15.78 2.81
C GLU A 86 0.57 -14.39 2.24
N LEU A 87 -0.18 -13.58 2.97
CA LEU A 87 -0.31 -12.15 2.71
C LEU A 87 0.64 -11.37 3.59
N ARG A 88 1.35 -10.44 2.96
CA ARG A 88 2.28 -9.52 3.62
C ARG A 88 1.72 -8.12 3.59
N TYR A 89 1.69 -7.45 4.74
CA TYR A 89 1.26 -6.07 4.89
C TYR A 89 2.43 -5.19 5.33
N PHE A 90 2.54 -4.00 4.77
CA PHE A 90 3.64 -3.08 5.03
C PHE A 90 3.11 -1.70 5.46
N ASP A 91 3.84 -1.00 6.33
CA ASP A 91 3.54 0.40 6.71
C ASP A 91 4.55 1.41 6.14
N SER A 92 5.68 0.94 5.60
CA SER A 92 6.59 1.71 4.76
C SER A 92 7.12 0.84 3.61
N PRO A 93 7.79 1.42 2.60
CA PRO A 93 8.40 0.62 1.52
C PRO A 93 9.37 -0.45 2.03
N GLU A 94 10.08 -0.23 3.13
CA GLU A 94 11.07 -1.16 3.67
C GLU A 94 10.57 -2.02 4.84
N HIS A 95 9.46 -1.65 5.49
CA HIS A 95 9.05 -2.27 6.75
C HIS A 95 7.85 -3.21 6.61
N LEU A 96 8.08 -4.51 6.85
CA LEU A 96 7.03 -5.53 6.96
C LEU A 96 6.34 -5.40 8.31
N GLN A 97 5.05 -5.10 8.29
CA GLN A 97 4.23 -4.93 9.47
C GLN A 97 3.67 -6.27 9.99
N MET A 98 3.17 -7.11 9.09
CA MET A 98 2.47 -8.34 9.46
C MET A 98 2.45 -9.34 8.30
N GLU A 99 2.41 -10.63 8.65
CA GLU A 99 2.12 -11.73 7.73
C GLU A 99 0.88 -12.49 8.21
N GLU A 100 0.04 -12.93 7.27
CA GLU A 100 -1.18 -13.68 7.53
C GLU A 100 -1.26 -14.87 6.58
N THR A 101 -1.32 -16.09 7.12
CA THR A 101 -1.55 -17.31 6.34
C THR A 101 -3.04 -17.46 6.04
N VAL A 102 -3.39 -17.51 4.76
CA VAL A 102 -4.76 -17.72 4.28
C VAL A 102 -4.85 -19.11 3.67
N ARG A 103 -5.72 -19.96 4.24
CA ARG A 103 -5.86 -21.36 3.81
C ARG A 103 -7.28 -21.86 4.01
N VAL A 104 -7.66 -22.91 3.26
CA VAL A 104 -8.90 -23.65 3.48
C VAL A 104 -8.72 -24.64 4.64
N GLY A 105 -9.68 -24.69 5.59
CA GLY A 105 -9.65 -25.66 6.71
C GLY A 105 -10.51 -25.25 7.91
N GLU A 106 -10.55 -26.10 8.93
CA GLU A 106 -11.53 -26.05 10.04
C GLU A 106 -11.42 -24.86 11.02
N GLY A 107 -10.35 -24.05 10.94
CA GLY A 107 -10.09 -22.98 11.91
C GLY A 107 -9.71 -21.62 11.32
N GLY A 108 -9.73 -21.45 9.98
CA GLY A 108 -9.33 -20.21 9.33
C GLY A 108 -10.37 -19.77 8.31
N ALA A 109 -10.71 -18.48 8.32
CA ALA A 109 -11.44 -17.91 7.19
C ALA A 109 -10.54 -18.03 5.95
N PRO A 110 -11.00 -18.62 4.83
CA PRO A 110 -10.21 -18.75 3.61
C PRO A 110 -10.11 -17.39 2.88
N THR A 111 -10.15 -16.30 3.61
CA THR A 111 -10.19 -14.94 3.10
C THR A 111 -9.40 -13.98 3.98
N ALA A 112 -8.80 -12.98 3.36
CA ALA A 112 -8.15 -11.87 4.06
C ALA A 112 -8.35 -10.57 3.28
N ALA A 113 -8.50 -9.46 4.01
CA ALA A 113 -8.82 -8.17 3.42
C ALA A 113 -7.56 -7.35 3.12
N LEU A 114 -7.63 -6.53 2.07
CA LEU A 114 -6.55 -5.66 1.61
C LEU A 114 -7.05 -4.21 1.71
N PRO A 115 -6.60 -3.44 2.72
CA PRO A 115 -7.05 -2.07 2.92
C PRO A 115 -6.69 -1.17 1.73
N PRO A 116 -7.52 -0.17 1.40
CA PRO A 116 -7.21 0.84 0.39
C PRO A 116 -5.86 1.49 0.66
N THR A 117 -5.06 1.69 -0.39
CA THR A 117 -3.75 2.38 -0.37
C THR A 117 -2.66 1.79 0.53
N ALA A 118 -2.96 0.79 1.36
CA ALA A 118 -1.98 0.11 2.19
C ALA A 118 -1.14 -0.87 1.34
N PRO A 119 0.20 -0.77 1.33
CA PRO A 119 1.02 -1.67 0.54
C PRO A 119 0.95 -3.12 1.06
N HIS A 120 0.84 -4.06 0.13
CA HIS A 120 0.78 -5.49 0.41
C HIS A 120 1.36 -6.33 -0.74
N SER A 121 1.61 -7.60 -0.48
CA SER A 121 2.00 -8.58 -1.52
C SER A 121 1.52 -9.99 -1.16
N VAL A 122 1.39 -10.83 -2.19
CA VAL A 122 1.10 -12.27 -2.06
C VAL A 122 2.42 -13.05 -2.09
N MET A 123 2.57 -14.03 -1.21
CA MET A 123 3.64 -15.00 -1.27
C MET A 123 3.07 -16.42 -1.34
N LEU A 124 3.48 -17.16 -2.36
CA LEU A 124 3.05 -18.53 -2.56
C LEU A 124 3.92 -19.48 -1.73
N ARG A 125 3.28 -20.45 -1.05
CA ARG A 125 3.96 -21.48 -0.25
C ARG A 125 3.86 -22.88 -0.85
N GLY A 126 3.20 -23.02 -1.99
CA GLY A 126 2.97 -24.29 -2.69
C GLY A 126 1.81 -24.15 -3.67
N PRO A 127 1.24 -25.28 -4.13
CA PRO A 127 0.04 -25.29 -4.96
C PRO A 127 -1.11 -24.54 -4.29
N VAL A 128 -1.76 -23.64 -5.03
CA VAL A 128 -2.85 -22.82 -4.52
C VAL A 128 -3.80 -22.46 -5.66
N THR A 129 -5.08 -22.34 -5.35
CA THR A 129 -6.03 -21.64 -6.23
C THR A 129 -6.73 -20.55 -5.46
N PHE A 130 -6.80 -19.34 -6.01
CA PHE A 130 -7.38 -18.19 -5.33
C PHE A 130 -7.90 -17.14 -6.32
N LEU A 131 -8.71 -16.20 -5.83
CA LEU A 131 -9.14 -15.01 -6.57
C LEU A 131 -9.08 -13.78 -5.66
N VAL A 132 -9.16 -12.59 -6.27
CA VAL A 132 -9.28 -11.33 -5.53
C VAL A 132 -10.61 -10.67 -5.85
N GLU A 133 -11.39 -10.41 -4.81
CA GLU A 133 -12.62 -9.63 -4.88
C GLU A 133 -12.32 -8.16 -4.55
N PHE A 134 -13.07 -7.24 -5.16
CA PHE A 134 -12.95 -5.81 -4.90
C PHE A 134 -14.27 -5.25 -4.39
N TYR A 135 -14.19 -4.47 -3.31
CA TYR A 135 -15.32 -3.89 -2.62
C TYR A 135 -15.22 -2.37 -2.61
N ARG A 136 -16.36 -1.70 -2.68
CA ARG A 136 -16.50 -0.24 -2.55
C ARG A 136 -17.64 0.09 -1.60
N ASP A 137 -17.62 1.30 -1.05
CA ASP A 137 -18.76 1.82 -0.31
C ASP A 137 -19.97 1.93 -1.25
N ALA A 138 -21.11 1.36 -0.84
CA ALA A 138 -22.37 1.43 -1.59
C ALA A 138 -22.84 2.88 -1.76
N GLY A 139 -22.54 3.76 -0.79
CA GLY A 139 -22.89 5.18 -0.82
C GLY A 139 -21.92 6.07 -1.61
N ALA A 140 -20.78 5.55 -2.07
CA ALA A 140 -19.82 6.32 -2.85
C ALA A 140 -20.18 6.41 -4.35
N GLY A 141 -21.24 5.73 -4.78
CA GLY A 141 -21.71 5.70 -6.17
C GLY A 141 -22.73 6.80 -6.47
N ASP A 142 -22.31 8.07 -6.47
CA ASP A 142 -23.04 9.15 -7.18
C ASP A 142 -22.21 10.42 -7.49
N ALA A 143 -20.91 10.47 -7.18
CA ALA A 143 -20.13 11.71 -7.30
C ALA A 143 -19.32 11.87 -8.61
N THR A 144 -19.47 11.04 -9.65
CA THR A 144 -18.72 11.23 -10.92
C THR A 144 -19.44 10.65 -12.14
N GLY A 145 -20.74 10.88 -12.26
CA GLY A 145 -21.60 10.15 -13.19
C GLY A 145 -22.63 10.96 -13.99
N ASN A 146 -22.43 12.26 -14.29
CA ASN A 146 -22.94 12.85 -15.54
C ASN A 146 -22.16 14.11 -15.95
N ALA A 147 -21.72 14.12 -17.19
CA ALA A 147 -21.56 15.32 -18.00
C ALA A 147 -21.77 14.86 -19.44
N THR A 148 -23.02 15.01 -19.88
CA THR A 148 -23.37 15.17 -21.30
C THR A 148 -22.88 16.52 -21.77
#